data_AF-A0A8J9WJK8-F1
#
_entry.id   AF-A0A8J9WJK8-F1
#
_cell.length_a   1.000
_cell.length_b   1.000
_cell.length_c   1.000
_cell.angle_alpha   90.00
_cell.angle_beta   90.00
_cell.angle_gamma   90.00
#
_symmetry.space_group_name_H-M   'P 1'
#
loop_
_entity.id
_entity.type
_entity.pdbx_description
1 polymer ?
#
loop_
_entity_poly.entity_id
_entity_poly.type
_entity_poly.pdbx_seq_one_letter_code
_entity_poly.pdbx_strand_id
1 'polypeptide(L)'
;MRPFQSASHQRHCLLCHRAPCSCSRTSRAISTVEQHQDKIETINEAFVTARDEIEYAKEEAETVYFNEAHETAKTAVAETLDLYNGLLGSLEESERGKLQRSMGLKMEQLKAELEVLDSMHA
;
A
#
# COMPACT_ATOMS: atom_id res chain seq x y z
N MET A 1 -18.54 -37.78 34.73
CA MET A 1 -18.04 -36.92 35.83
C MET A 1 -16.57 -36.62 35.60
N ARG A 2 -16.22 -35.34 35.83
CA ARG A 2 -14.93 -34.63 35.82
C ARG A 2 -14.43 -34.04 34.48
N PRO A 3 -14.08 -32.73 34.49
CA PRO A 3 -13.77 -31.92 33.31
C PRO A 3 -12.27 -31.92 33.02
N PHE A 4 -11.87 -31.65 31.78
CA PHE A 4 -10.47 -31.29 31.50
C PHE A 4 -10.41 -29.92 30.84
N GLN A 5 -9.74 -29.03 31.54
CA GLN A 5 -9.78 -27.58 31.41
C GLN A 5 -8.90 -27.09 30.27
N SER A 6 -9.31 -25.93 29.75
CA SER A 6 -8.55 -25.02 28.89
C SER A 6 -7.13 -24.80 29.40
N ALA A 7 -6.13 -25.12 28.58
CA ALA A 7 -4.72 -24.85 28.85
C ALA A 7 -4.27 -23.60 28.11
N SER A 8 -4.61 -22.44 28.68
CA SER A 8 -3.98 -21.15 28.41
C SER A 8 -2.48 -21.27 28.74
N HIS A 9 -1.64 -21.41 27.71
CA HIS A 9 -0.19 -21.48 27.85
C HIS A 9 0.38 -20.12 28.24
N GLN A 10 0.34 -19.82 29.54
CA GLN A 10 1.08 -18.71 30.13
C GLN A 10 2.53 -19.15 30.32
N ARG A 11 3.41 -18.69 29.42
CA ARG A 11 4.85 -18.90 29.48
C ARG A 11 5.44 -18.10 30.66
N HIS A 12 5.59 -18.74 31.81
CA HIS A 12 6.46 -18.23 32.87
C HIS A 12 7.85 -18.84 32.73
N CYS A 13 8.84 -17.99 32.48
CA CYS A 13 10.26 -18.32 32.52
C CYS A 13 10.75 -18.15 33.97
N LEU A 14 10.93 -19.27 34.69
CA LEU A 14 11.28 -19.29 36.13
C LEU A 14 12.79 -19.30 36.39
N LEU A 15 13.59 -18.51 35.67
CA LEU A 15 15.06 -18.55 35.82
C LEU A 15 15.76 -17.18 35.80
N CYS A 16 15.15 -16.17 36.41
CA CYS A 16 15.82 -14.90 36.67
C CYS A 16 15.73 -14.56 38.17
N HIS A 17 16.68 -15.05 38.96
CA HIS A 17 16.92 -14.59 40.33
C HIS A 17 18.35 -14.09 40.45
N ARG A 18 18.47 -12.82 40.86
CA ARG A 18 19.70 -12.04 41.20
C ARG A 18 20.39 -11.29 40.04
N ALA A 19 19.73 -10.23 39.60
CA ALA A 19 20.30 -8.89 39.35
C ALA A 19 19.11 -7.96 39.05
N PRO A 20 19.19 -6.63 39.26
CA PRO A 20 18.33 -5.72 38.52
C PRO A 20 18.81 -5.72 37.08
N CYS A 21 18.63 -6.84 36.38
CA CYS A 21 18.71 -6.85 34.94
C CYS A 21 17.48 -6.06 34.52
N SER A 22 17.71 -4.80 34.16
CA SER A 22 16.80 -3.96 33.40
C SER A 22 16.28 -4.82 32.26
N CYS A 23 15.15 -5.51 32.50
CA CYS A 23 14.44 -6.27 31.50
C CYS A 23 14.04 -5.22 30.50
N SER A 24 14.86 -5.17 29.46
CA SER A 24 14.88 -4.21 28.40
C SER A 24 13.44 -4.01 28.01
N ARG A 25 12.98 -2.76 28.10
CA ARG A 25 11.86 -2.27 27.30
C ARG A 25 11.88 -3.08 26.02
N THR A 26 10.81 -3.84 25.78
CA THR A 26 10.48 -4.31 24.44
C THR A 26 10.36 -3.06 23.59
N SER A 27 11.52 -2.58 23.13
CA SER A 27 11.68 -1.73 21.97
C SER A 27 11.25 -2.66 20.86
N ARG A 28 9.94 -2.71 20.64
CA ARG A 28 9.37 -3.09 19.37
C ARG A 28 10.15 -2.25 18.37
N ALA A 29 11.07 -2.87 17.64
CA ALA A 29 11.71 -2.23 16.52
C ALA A 29 10.58 -1.65 15.70
N ILE A 30 10.52 -0.33 15.61
CA ILE A 30 9.57 0.37 14.76
C ILE A 30 9.83 -0.23 13.38
N SER A 31 8.86 -0.99 12.86
CA SER A 31 9.00 -1.55 11.52
C SER A 31 9.15 -0.38 10.56
N THR A 32 10.14 -0.44 9.68
CA THR A 32 10.41 0.60 8.68
C THR A 32 9.19 0.88 7.80
N VAL A 33 8.24 -0.06 7.67
CA VAL A 33 6.89 0.19 7.11
C VAL A 33 6.15 1.37 7.79
N GLU A 34 6.17 1.49 9.11
CA GLU A 34 5.52 2.63 9.82
C GLU A 34 6.21 3.96 9.49
N GLN A 35 7.53 3.95 9.21
CA GLN A 35 8.24 5.15 8.79
C GLN A 35 7.88 5.60 7.37
N HIS A 36 7.19 4.78 6.59
CA HIS A 36 6.74 5.12 5.23
C HIS A 36 5.21 5.14 5.10
N GLN A 37 4.50 5.15 6.23
CA GLN A 37 3.05 5.23 6.28
C GLN A 37 2.53 6.48 5.53
N ASP A 38 3.20 7.64 5.71
CA ASP A 38 2.84 8.89 5.02
C ASP A 38 2.94 8.76 3.50
N LYS A 39 4.02 8.13 3.00
CA LYS A 39 4.19 7.89 1.55
C LYS A 39 3.12 6.95 1.00
N ILE A 40 2.75 5.93 1.79
CA ILE A 40 1.67 5.02 1.41
C ILE A 40 0.34 5.77 1.35
N GLU A 41 0.06 6.66 2.30
CA GLU A 41 -1.13 7.51 2.30
C GLU A 41 -1.14 8.40 1.05
N THR A 42 -0.05 9.10 0.74
CA THR A 42 0.07 9.91 -0.50
C THR A 42 -0.18 9.09 -1.77
N ILE A 43 0.31 7.85 -1.85
CA ILE A 43 0.02 6.96 -3.00
C ILE A 43 -1.47 6.61 -3.07
N ASN A 44 -2.15 6.41 -1.94
CA ASN A 44 -3.58 6.11 -1.94
C ASN A 44 -4.40 7.35 -2.34
N GLU A 45 -4.00 8.55 -1.90
CA GLU A 45 -4.61 9.80 -2.35
C GLU A 45 -4.43 9.99 -3.86
N ALA A 46 -3.19 9.85 -4.36
CA ALA A 46 -2.89 9.92 -5.79
C ALA A 46 -3.67 8.88 -6.61
N PHE A 47 -3.87 7.68 -6.07
CA PHE A 47 -4.69 6.64 -6.70
C PHE A 47 -6.15 7.05 -6.84
N VAL A 48 -6.74 7.67 -5.81
CA VAL A 48 -8.13 8.15 -5.89
C VAL A 48 -8.22 9.24 -6.94
N THR A 49 -7.30 10.22 -6.91
CA THR A 49 -7.24 11.28 -7.93
C THR A 49 -7.11 10.70 -9.33
N ALA A 50 -6.16 9.79 -9.57
CA ALA A 50 -5.95 9.19 -10.89
C ALA A 50 -7.19 8.45 -11.42
N ARG A 51 -7.94 7.78 -10.54
CA ARG A 51 -9.18 7.10 -10.93
C ARG A 51 -10.28 8.11 -11.27
N ASP A 52 -10.42 9.17 -10.49
CA ASP A 52 -11.41 10.22 -10.75
C ASP A 52 -11.10 10.95 -12.08
N GLU A 53 -9.81 11.18 -12.40
CA GLU A 53 -9.39 11.72 -13.70
C GLU A 53 -9.70 10.76 -14.86
N ILE A 54 -9.52 9.44 -14.68
CA ILE A 54 -9.93 8.44 -15.68
C ILE A 54 -11.44 8.49 -15.90
N GLU A 55 -12.23 8.58 -14.83
CA GLU A 55 -13.69 8.69 -14.93
C GLU A 55 -14.10 9.95 -15.69
N TYR A 56 -13.49 11.09 -15.35
CA TYR A 56 -13.70 12.35 -16.06
C TYR A 56 -13.36 12.23 -17.55
N ALA A 57 -12.22 11.64 -17.88
CA ALA A 57 -11.81 11.41 -19.27
C ALA A 57 -12.78 10.46 -20.02
N LYS A 58 -13.37 9.47 -19.33
CA LYS A 58 -14.40 8.60 -19.93
C LYS A 58 -15.69 9.35 -20.24
N GLU A 59 -16.10 10.29 -19.38
CA GLU A 59 -17.28 11.14 -19.63
C GLU A 59 -17.04 12.10 -20.80
N GLU A 60 -15.82 12.64 -20.90
CA GLU A 60 -15.41 13.53 -21.99
C GLU A 60 -15.09 12.80 -23.30
N ALA A 61 -15.16 11.46 -23.36
CA ALA A 61 -14.82 10.68 -24.56
C ALA A 61 -15.69 11.00 -25.79
N GLU A 62 -16.87 11.59 -25.58
CA GLU A 62 -17.76 12.04 -26.65
C GLU A 62 -17.53 13.51 -27.04
N THR A 63 -16.54 14.20 -26.46
CA THR A 63 -16.27 15.62 -26.67
C THR A 63 -14.91 15.84 -27.33
N VAL A 64 -14.71 17.06 -27.86
CA VAL A 64 -13.42 17.50 -28.41
C VAL A 64 -12.35 17.75 -27.35
N TYR A 65 -12.72 17.79 -26.06
CA TYR A 65 -11.79 17.99 -24.93
C TYR A 65 -11.18 16.69 -24.43
N PHE A 66 -11.62 15.56 -25.00
CA PHE A 66 -11.13 14.23 -24.64
C PHE A 66 -9.60 14.11 -24.63
N ASN A 67 -8.89 14.68 -25.61
CA ASN A 67 -7.43 14.58 -25.66
C ASN A 67 -6.74 15.23 -24.45
N GLU A 68 -7.26 16.36 -23.97
CA GLU A 68 -6.68 17.05 -22.81
C GLU A 68 -6.98 16.27 -21.51
N ALA A 69 -8.20 15.75 -21.38
CA ALA A 69 -8.59 14.91 -20.25
C ALA A 69 -7.82 13.57 -20.24
N HIS A 70 -7.63 12.96 -21.41
CA HIS A 70 -6.88 11.72 -21.60
C HIS A 70 -5.41 11.86 -21.16
N GLU A 71 -4.73 12.91 -21.61
CA GLU A 71 -3.33 13.17 -21.21
C GLU A 71 -3.22 13.47 -19.71
N THR A 72 -4.22 14.14 -19.13
CA THR A 72 -4.28 14.40 -17.68
C THR A 72 -4.43 13.11 -16.89
N ALA A 73 -5.39 12.24 -17.27
CA ALA A 73 -5.58 10.93 -16.65
C ALA A 73 -4.33 10.06 -16.77
N LYS A 74 -3.69 10.03 -17.94
CA LYS A 74 -2.45 9.28 -18.18
C LYS A 74 -1.30 9.77 -17.31
N THR A 75 -1.18 11.08 -17.14
CA THR A 75 -0.17 11.68 -16.26
C THR A 75 -0.42 11.31 -14.80
N ALA A 76 -1.66 11.43 -14.31
CA ALA A 76 -2.00 11.07 -12.93
C ALA A 76 -1.76 9.58 -12.61
N VAL A 77 -2.05 8.68 -13.56
CA VAL A 77 -1.75 7.25 -13.42
C VAL A 77 -0.25 7.00 -13.40
N ALA A 78 0.51 7.65 -14.29
CA ALA A 78 1.96 7.55 -14.32
C ALA A 78 2.59 8.02 -12.99
N GLU A 79 2.17 9.17 -12.47
CA GLU A 79 2.63 9.70 -11.18
C GLU A 79 2.37 8.72 -10.02
N THR A 80 1.17 8.13 -9.98
CA THR A 80 0.82 7.13 -8.96
C THR A 80 1.74 5.91 -9.03
N LEU A 81 2.03 5.42 -10.24
CA LEU A 81 2.94 4.31 -10.46
C LEU A 81 4.38 4.65 -10.12
N ASP A 82 4.85 5.86 -10.44
CA ASP A 82 6.19 6.33 -10.10
C ASP A 82 6.40 6.44 -8.59
N LEU A 83 5.44 7.03 -7.85
CA LEU A 83 5.47 7.09 -6.39
C LEU A 83 5.54 5.68 -5.77
N TYR A 84 4.76 4.75 -6.32
CA TYR A 84 4.76 3.36 -5.90
C TYR A 84 6.11 2.67 -6.17
N ASN A 85 6.66 2.80 -7.38
CA ASN A 85 7.96 2.20 -7.73
C ASN A 85 9.12 2.82 -6.94
N GLY A 86 9.09 4.14 -6.72
CA GLY A 86 10.07 4.84 -5.90
C GLY A 86 10.06 4.37 -4.45
N LEU A 87 8.87 4.11 -3.90
CA LEU A 87 8.72 3.51 -2.57
C LEU A 87 9.24 2.06 -2.54
N LEU A 88 8.94 1.25 -3.55
CA LEU A 88 9.47 -0.12 -3.66
C LEU A 88 11.00 -0.16 -3.74
N GLY A 89 11.62 0.81 -4.43
CA GLY A 89 13.07 0.92 -4.52
C GLY A 89 13.75 1.38 -3.23
N SER A 90 13.01 2.04 -2.35
CA SER A 90 13.50 2.50 -1.04
C SER A 90 13.39 1.44 0.06
N LEU A 91 12.62 0.37 -0.17
CA LEU A 91 12.30 -0.65 0.83
C LEU A 91 13.18 -1.90 0.70
N GLU A 92 13.43 -2.56 1.83
CA GLU A 92 14.11 -3.86 1.87
C GLU A 92 13.19 -4.98 1.34
N GLU A 93 13.76 -6.08 0.84
CA GLU A 93 13.05 -7.13 0.11
C GLU A 93 11.86 -7.72 0.89
N SER A 94 12.00 -7.87 2.21
CA SER A 94 10.95 -8.36 3.12
C SER A 94 9.73 -7.43 3.19
N GLU A 95 9.93 -6.12 3.14
CA GLU A 95 8.88 -5.11 3.21
C GLU A 95 8.27 -4.82 1.85
N ARG A 96 9.11 -4.83 0.81
CA ARG A 96 8.70 -4.73 -0.59
C ARG A 96 7.63 -5.76 -0.93
N GLY A 97 7.83 -7.02 -0.50
CA GLY A 97 6.86 -8.08 -0.70
C GLY A 97 5.53 -7.85 0.03
N LYS A 98 5.54 -7.20 1.21
CA LYS A 98 4.29 -6.84 1.92
C LYS A 98 3.53 -5.75 1.18
N LEU A 99 4.24 -4.71 0.73
CA LEU A 99 3.66 -3.60 -0.02
C LEU A 99 3.13 -4.04 -1.38
N GLN A 100 3.83 -4.93 -2.08
CA GLN A 100 3.35 -5.55 -3.32
C GLN A 100 2.06 -6.35 -3.12
N ARG A 101 1.94 -7.11 -2.04
CA ARG A 101 0.71 -7.84 -1.75
C ARG A 101 -0.48 -6.93 -1.43
N SER A 102 -0.27 -5.78 -0.78
CA SER A 102 -1.35 -4.89 -0.39
C SER A 102 -1.75 -3.89 -1.49
N MET A 103 -0.80 -3.38 -2.26
CA MET A 103 -1.00 -2.30 -3.23
C MET A 103 -0.78 -2.74 -4.67
N GLY A 104 -0.09 -3.85 -4.92
CA GLY A 104 0.25 -4.28 -6.29
C GLY A 104 -1.00 -4.53 -7.15
N LEU A 105 -2.02 -5.19 -6.59
CA LEU A 105 -3.28 -5.41 -7.30
C LEU A 105 -3.99 -4.09 -7.65
N LYS A 106 -3.93 -3.08 -6.77
CA LYS A 106 -4.53 -1.77 -7.02
C LYS A 106 -3.84 -1.08 -8.20
N MET A 107 -2.51 -1.12 -8.24
CA MET A 107 -1.74 -0.53 -9.35
C MET A 107 -2.04 -1.23 -10.68
N GLU A 108 -2.25 -2.54 -10.66
CA GLU A 108 -2.62 -3.30 -11.86
C GLU A 108 -4.05 -2.99 -12.33
N GLN A 109 -4.99 -2.82 -11.41
CA GLN A 109 -6.35 -2.35 -11.72
C GLN A 109 -6.33 -0.97 -12.37
N LEU A 110 -5.57 -0.02 -11.82
CA LEU A 110 -5.46 1.33 -12.36
C LEU A 110 -4.92 1.33 -13.80
N LYS A 111 -3.91 0.48 -14.08
CA LYS A 111 -3.38 0.30 -15.44
C LYS A 111 -4.41 -0.27 -16.40
N ALA A 112 -5.20 -1.25 -15.96
CA ALA A 112 -6.26 -1.82 -16.79
C ALA A 112 -7.34 -0.78 -17.11
N GLU A 113 -7.70 0.07 -16.15
CA GLU A 113 -8.64 1.17 -16.38
C GLU A 113 -8.10 2.22 -17.37
N LEU A 114 -6.80 2.53 -17.31
CA LEU A 114 -6.12 3.38 -18.28
C LEU A 114 -6.10 2.74 -19.67
N GLU A 115 -5.83 1.43 -19.79
CA GLU A 115 -5.83 0.73 -21.09
C GLU A 115 -7.22 0.75 -21.75
N VAL A 116 -8.28 0.62 -20.94
CA VAL A 116 -9.66 0.80 -21.44
C VAL A 116 -9.85 2.23 -21.96
N LEU A 117 -9.37 3.24 -21.24
CA LEU A 117 -9.44 4.63 -21.70
C LEU A 117 -8.64 4.85 -23.01
N ASP A 118 -7.41 4.33 -23.10
CA ASP A 118 -6.58 4.37 -24.31
C ASP A 118 -7.32 3.72 -25.50
N SER A 119 -8.08 2.64 -25.26
CA SER A 119 -8.86 1.96 -26.31
C SER A 119 -10.06 2.77 -26.81
N MET A 120 -10.55 3.73 -26.04
CA MET A 120 -11.59 4.68 -26.46
C MET A 120 -11.01 5.80 -27.33
N HIS A 121 -9.68 5.99 -27.31
CA HIS A 121 -8.91 6.94 -28.11
C HIS A 121 -8.23 6.29 -29.34
N ALA A 122 -8.72 5.15 -29.82
CA ALA A 122 -8.12 4.39 -30.93
C ALA A 122 -8.89 4.51 -32.26
#